data_AF-A0A2W1MY79-F1
#
_entry.id   AF-A0A2W1MY79-F1
#
_cell.length_a   1.000
_cell.length_b   1.000
_cell.length_c   1.000
_cell.angle_alpha   90.00
_cell.angle_beta   90.00
_cell.angle_gamma   90.00
#
_symmetry.space_group_name_H-M   'P 1'
#
loop_
_entity.id
_entity.type
_entity.pdbx_description
1 polymer ?
#
loop_
_entity_poly.entity_id
_entity_poly.type
_entity_poly.pdbx_seq_one_letter_code
_entity_poly.pdbx_strand_id
1 'polypeptide(L)'
;MNLIEDVNPFYWATIVLVSTTGFTILWLLDAVTHKHLVHVDITDKELQTHRNILLASVLMELSLVCMYWWSVEVLPFFITFVIVRTVHEFIDELHFHTGRCTAYESSLHLGMWVFVFIKTIALFMWGFFSQYKGVENLPLIYYVWGGIVLILMFFVSIAEWRRGKFTS
;
A
#
# COMPACT_ATOMS: atom_id res chain seq x y z
N MET A 1 10.97 -17.02 -25.25
CA MET A 1 9.83 -16.12 -24.96
C MET A 1 9.73 -16.06 -23.44
N ASN A 2 10.26 -15.00 -22.85
CA ASN A 2 10.15 -14.81 -21.41
C ASN A 2 8.79 -14.15 -21.19
N LEU A 3 7.80 -14.94 -20.77
CA LEU A 3 6.39 -14.55 -20.72
C LEU A 3 6.15 -13.24 -19.95
N ILE A 4 7.05 -12.86 -19.04
CA ILE A 4 6.99 -11.67 -18.20
C ILE A 4 7.65 -10.45 -18.86
N GLU A 5 8.75 -10.65 -19.59
CA GLU A 5 9.52 -9.57 -20.24
C GLU A 5 8.84 -9.04 -21.50
N ASP A 6 7.96 -9.85 -22.10
CA ASP A 6 7.21 -9.54 -23.32
C ASP A 6 5.82 -8.93 -23.03
N VAL A 7 5.44 -8.76 -21.75
CA VAL A 7 4.16 -8.14 -21.38
C VAL A 7 4.18 -6.64 -21.66
N ASN A 8 3.14 -6.17 -22.33
CA ASN A 8 3.00 -4.76 -22.67
C ASN A 8 2.97 -3.87 -21.40
N PRO A 9 3.83 -2.83 -21.29
CA PRO A 9 3.88 -1.93 -20.13
C PRO A 9 2.54 -1.27 -19.79
N PHE A 10 1.64 -1.12 -20.77
CA PHE A 10 0.28 -0.64 -20.56
C PHE A 10 -0.49 -1.49 -19.56
N TYR A 11 -0.35 -2.82 -19.60
CA TYR A 11 -1.06 -3.71 -18.68
C TYR A 11 -0.53 -3.56 -17.26
N TRP A 12 0.80 -3.52 -17.10
CA TRP A 12 1.44 -3.31 -15.80
C TRP A 12 0.99 -1.98 -15.19
N ALA A 13 1.13 -0.88 -15.92
CA ALA A 13 0.75 0.44 -15.45
C ALA A 13 -0.75 0.51 -15.11
N THR A 14 -1.61 -0.10 -15.92
CA THR A 14 -3.07 -0.11 -15.67
C THR A 14 -3.42 -0.89 -14.40
N ILE A 15 -2.87 -2.10 -14.22
CA ILE A 15 -3.12 -2.91 -13.02
C ILE A 15 -2.65 -2.16 -11.77
N VAL A 16 -1.45 -1.58 -11.81
CA VAL A 16 -0.89 -0.80 -10.70
C VAL A 16 -1.77 0.41 -10.39
N LEU A 17 -2.17 1.21 -11.39
CA LEU A 17 -2.95 2.42 -11.14
C LEU A 17 -4.38 2.12 -10.68
N VAL A 18 -5.05 1.14 -11.28
CA VAL A 18 -6.40 0.71 -10.86
C VAL A 18 -6.37 0.19 -9.43
N SER A 19 -5.42 -0.69 -9.11
CA SER A 19 -5.31 -1.24 -7.76
C SER A 19 -4.93 -0.18 -6.72
N THR A 20 -3.99 0.72 -7.05
CA THR A 20 -3.64 1.84 -6.16
C THR A 20 -4.81 2.79 -5.95
N THR A 21 -5.60 3.06 -6.99
CA THR A 21 -6.81 3.89 -6.89
C THR A 21 -7.85 3.22 -5.99
N GLY A 22 -8.13 1.92 -6.20
CA GLY A 22 -9.03 1.14 -5.37
C GLY A 22 -8.61 1.14 -3.89
N PHE A 23 -7.33 0.86 -3.63
CA PHE A 23 -6.75 0.96 -2.29
C PHE A 23 -6.94 2.35 -1.68
N THR A 24 -6.62 3.41 -2.43
CA THR A 24 -6.70 4.79 -1.93
C THR A 24 -8.12 5.20 -1.56
N ILE A 25 -9.12 4.77 -2.35
CA ILE A 25 -10.54 5.02 -2.05
C ILE A 25 -10.94 4.29 -0.77
N LEU A 26 -10.63 2.99 -0.66
CA LEU A 26 -10.99 2.23 0.54
C LEU A 26 -10.27 2.74 1.78
N TRP A 27 -9.00 3.12 1.66
CA TRP A 27 -8.24 3.71 2.74
C TRP A 27 -8.78 5.07 3.16
N LEU A 28 -9.28 5.88 2.22
CA LEU A 28 -9.96 7.13 2.56
C LEU A 28 -11.25 6.86 3.36
N LEU A 29 -12.03 5.84 2.99
CA LEU A 29 -13.25 5.44 3.72
C LEU A 29 -12.91 4.92 5.12
N ASP A 30 -11.88 4.08 5.22
CA ASP A 30 -11.35 3.60 6.49
C ASP A 30 -10.88 4.76 7.38
N ALA A 31 -10.08 5.67 6.84
CA ALA A 31 -9.63 6.86 7.54
C ALA A 31 -10.81 7.76 7.97
N VAL A 32 -11.90 7.84 7.22
CA VAL A 32 -13.09 8.57 7.69
C VAL A 32 -13.72 7.85 8.90
N THR A 33 -13.83 6.52 8.84
CA THR A 33 -14.38 5.69 9.92
C THR A 33 -13.53 5.79 11.19
N HIS A 34 -12.22 5.65 11.09
CA HIS A 34 -11.28 5.82 12.21
C HIS A 34 -11.33 7.20 12.86
N LYS A 35 -11.68 8.25 12.12
CA LYS A 35 -11.84 9.61 12.70
C LYS A 35 -12.94 9.63 13.76
N HIS A 36 -13.98 8.83 13.59
CA HIS A 36 -15.08 8.73 14.54
C HIS A 36 -14.73 7.87 15.75
N LEU A 37 -13.81 6.91 15.60
CA LEU A 37 -13.48 5.90 16.62
C LEU A 37 -12.25 6.24 17.47
N VAL A 38 -11.33 7.08 16.98
CA VAL A 38 -10.05 7.40 17.66
C VAL A 38 -10.24 8.06 19.03
N HIS A 39 -11.40 8.66 19.29
CA HIS A 39 -11.72 9.31 20.56
C HIS A 39 -12.34 8.36 21.60
N VAL A 40 -12.56 7.09 21.24
CA VAL A 40 -13.34 6.16 22.06
C VAL A 40 -12.60 4.85 22.33
N ASP A 41 -11.86 4.30 21.34
CA ASP A 41 -11.52 2.86 21.40
C ASP A 41 -10.13 2.46 20.88
N ILE A 42 -9.28 3.41 20.46
CA ILE A 42 -7.95 3.09 19.91
C ILE A 42 -6.87 3.20 21.00
N THR A 43 -6.11 2.12 21.20
CA THR A 43 -5.04 2.07 22.22
C THR A 43 -3.69 2.55 21.68
N ASP A 44 -2.77 2.96 22.55
CA ASP A 44 -1.39 3.32 22.15
C ASP A 44 -0.64 2.18 21.45
N LYS A 45 -0.93 0.93 21.84
CA LYS A 45 -0.31 -0.27 21.25
C LYS A 45 -0.79 -0.53 19.82
N GLU A 46 -2.08 -0.31 19.58
CA GLU A 46 -2.68 -0.37 18.26
C GLU A 46 -2.11 0.74 17.36
N LEU A 47 -2.02 1.97 17.87
CA LEU A 47 -1.41 3.08 17.15
C LEU A 47 0.07 2.81 16.79
N GLN A 48 0.82 2.19 17.70
CA GLN A 48 2.20 1.76 17.41
C GLN A 48 2.24 0.69 16.31
N THR A 49 1.28 -0.23 16.30
CA THR A 49 1.15 -1.26 15.25
C THR A 49 0.86 -0.61 13.89
N HIS A 50 -0.07 0.34 13.82
CA HIS A 50 -0.35 1.13 12.61
C HIS A 50 0.90 1.87 12.11
N ARG A 51 1.69 2.48 13.00
CA ARG A 51 2.94 3.16 12.63
C ARG A 51 3.97 2.19 12.05
N ASN A 52 4.10 1.00 12.61
CA ASN A 52 4.99 -0.04 12.10
C ASN A 52 4.54 -0.53 10.72
N ILE A 53 3.23 -0.72 10.51
CA ILE A 53 2.65 -1.05 9.20
C ILE A 53 2.97 0.03 8.17
N LEU A 54 2.77 1.30 8.52
CA LEU A 54 3.02 2.42 7.62
C LEU A 54 4.50 2.53 7.26
N LEU A 55 5.40 2.43 8.25
CA LEU A 55 6.84 2.46 8.01
C LEU A 55 7.30 1.29 7.12
N ALA A 56 6.86 0.07 7.44
CA ALA A 56 7.19 -1.11 6.64
C ALA A 56 6.64 -0.99 5.21
N SER A 57 5.44 -0.44 5.05
CA SER A 57 4.85 -0.17 3.73
C SER A 57 5.67 0.84 2.94
N VAL A 58 6.07 1.96 3.54
CA VAL A 58 6.93 2.96 2.86
C VAL A 58 8.26 2.35 2.43
N LEU A 59 8.91 1.58 3.30
CA LEU A 59 10.18 0.92 2.98
C LEU A 59 10.02 -0.16 1.90
N MET A 60 8.90 -0.88 1.90
CA MET A 60 8.53 -1.82 0.84
C MET A 60 8.33 -1.12 -0.50
N GLU A 61 7.59 0.00 -0.55
CA GLU A 61 7.38 0.78 -1.77
C GLU A 61 8.69 1.37 -2.30
N LEU A 62 9.54 1.90 -1.42
CA LEU A 62 10.87 2.38 -1.80
C LEU A 62 11.71 1.26 -2.41
N SER A 63 11.62 0.06 -1.84
CA SER A 63 12.31 -1.11 -2.40
C SER A 63 11.78 -1.45 -3.80
N LEU A 64 10.46 -1.46 -4.00
CA LEU A 64 9.85 -1.65 -5.31
C LEU A 64 10.35 -0.61 -6.31
N VAL A 65 10.37 0.68 -5.97
CA VAL A 65 10.88 1.74 -6.86
C VAL A 65 12.36 1.53 -7.18
N CYS A 66 13.18 1.20 -6.18
CA CYS A 66 14.62 0.96 -6.35
C CYS A 66 14.94 -0.26 -7.25
N MET A 67 14.00 -1.19 -7.45
CA MET A 67 14.19 -2.30 -8.40
C MET A 67 14.36 -1.82 -9.85
N TYR A 68 14.01 -0.56 -10.18
CA TYR A 68 14.36 0.05 -11.45
C TYR A 68 15.88 -0.01 -11.70
N TRP A 69 16.70 0.30 -10.68
CA TRP A 69 18.16 0.35 -10.79
C TRP A 69 18.87 -0.92 -10.27
N TRP A 70 18.36 -1.51 -9.19
CA TRP A 70 19.07 -2.55 -8.42
C TRP A 70 18.13 -3.71 -8.02
N SER A 71 17.55 -4.39 -9.01
CA SER A 71 16.51 -5.41 -8.77
C SER A 71 16.97 -6.55 -7.85
N VAL A 72 18.23 -7.01 -7.98
CA VAL A 72 18.77 -8.13 -7.20
C VAL A 72 19.20 -7.68 -5.80
N GLU A 73 19.90 -6.56 -5.68
CA GLU A 73 20.44 -6.04 -4.42
C GLU A 73 19.32 -5.59 -3.46
N VAL A 74 18.22 -5.08 -4.00
CA VAL A 74 17.09 -4.57 -3.22
C VAL A 74 16.12 -5.68 -2.82
N LEU A 75 16.15 -6.84 -3.49
CA LEU A 75 15.27 -7.98 -3.21
C LEU A 75 15.22 -8.40 -1.72
N PRO A 76 16.34 -8.61 -0.99
CA PRO A 76 16.28 -9.01 0.42
C PRO A 76 15.60 -7.95 1.31
N PHE A 77 15.74 -6.66 0.98
CA PHE A 77 15.06 -5.58 1.68
C PHE A 77 13.56 -5.63 1.43
N PHE A 78 13.15 -5.75 0.16
CA PHE A 78 11.74 -5.92 -0.22
C PHE A 78 11.08 -7.10 0.51
N ILE A 79 11.72 -8.28 0.51
CA ILE A 79 11.21 -9.48 1.18
C ILE A 79 11.06 -9.23 2.69
N THR A 80 12.05 -8.59 3.32
CA THR A 80 11.99 -8.27 4.74
C THR A 80 10.81 -7.35 5.05
N PHE A 81 10.65 -6.27 4.27
CA PHE A 81 9.60 -5.30 4.52
C PHE A 81 8.20 -5.84 4.22
N VAL A 82 8.02 -6.66 3.17
CA VAL A 82 6.71 -7.28 2.90
C VAL A 82 6.32 -8.26 4.01
N ILE A 83 7.27 -9.03 4.55
CA ILE A 83 7.02 -9.93 5.69
C ILE A 83 6.64 -9.12 6.93
N VAL A 84 7.46 -8.14 7.31
CA VAL A 84 7.22 -7.32 8.52
C VAL A 84 5.88 -6.60 8.42
N ARG A 85 5.59 -5.98 7.27
CA ARG A 85 4.28 -5.35 7.00
C ARG A 85 3.14 -6.36 7.19
N THR A 86 3.21 -7.50 6.53
CA THR A 86 2.15 -8.52 6.56
C THR A 86 1.92 -9.06 7.96
N VAL A 87 2.99 -9.30 8.72
CA VAL A 87 2.89 -9.74 10.12
C VAL A 87 2.21 -8.69 10.98
N HIS A 88 2.61 -7.41 10.85
CA HIS A 88 1.97 -6.36 11.63
C HIS A 88 0.50 -6.15 11.24
N GLU A 89 0.15 -6.20 9.96
CA GLU A 89 -1.26 -6.14 9.54
C GLU A 89 -2.08 -7.33 10.02
N PHE A 90 -1.50 -8.53 10.07
CA PHE A 90 -2.21 -9.69 10.58
C PHE A 90 -2.42 -9.61 12.10
N ILE A 91 -1.43 -9.09 12.83
CA ILE A 91 -1.59 -8.76 14.25
C ILE A 91 -2.67 -7.70 14.43
N ASP A 92 -2.68 -6.67 13.58
CA ASP A 92 -3.67 -5.61 13.61
C ASP A 92 -5.09 -6.15 13.49
N GLU A 93 -5.33 -6.96 12.46
CA GLU A 93 -6.64 -7.52 12.18
C GLU A 93 -7.10 -8.53 13.24
N LEU A 94 -6.20 -9.43 13.69
CA LEU A 94 -6.57 -10.47 14.66
C LEU A 94 -6.68 -9.95 16.09
N HIS A 95 -5.74 -9.10 16.51
CA HIS A 95 -5.64 -8.68 17.90
C HIS A 95 -6.50 -7.45 18.19
N PHE A 96 -6.51 -6.46 17.29
CA PHE A 96 -7.23 -5.21 17.52
C PHE A 96 -8.59 -5.19 16.82
N HIS A 97 -8.73 -5.73 15.59
CA HIS A 97 -9.98 -5.57 14.82
C HIS A 97 -11.04 -6.65 15.05
N THR A 98 -10.65 -7.93 15.18
CA THR A 98 -11.60 -9.07 15.16
C THR A 98 -12.76 -8.96 16.17
N GLY A 99 -12.53 -8.32 17.33
CA GLY A 99 -13.55 -8.14 18.36
C GLY A 99 -14.35 -6.83 18.28
N ARG A 100 -13.89 -5.84 17.51
CA ARG A 100 -14.45 -4.48 17.50
C ARG A 100 -15.03 -4.05 16.16
N CYS A 101 -14.49 -4.57 15.06
CA CYS A 101 -14.90 -4.18 13.72
C CYS A 101 -16.26 -4.77 13.37
N THR A 102 -17.10 -3.91 12.80
CA THR A 102 -18.33 -4.29 12.10
C THR A 102 -18.00 -5.02 10.80
N ALA A 103 -18.97 -5.76 10.27
CA ALA A 103 -18.82 -6.46 8.99
C ALA A 103 -18.46 -5.51 7.82
N TYR A 104 -18.88 -4.25 7.89
CA TYR A 104 -18.52 -3.22 6.92
C TYR A 104 -17.03 -2.88 6.99
N GLU A 105 -16.50 -2.62 8.19
CA GLU A 105 -15.08 -2.30 8.41
C GLU A 105 -14.18 -3.47 8.01
N SER A 106 -14.53 -4.70 8.41
CA SER A 106 -13.79 -5.89 7.97
C SER A 106 -13.80 -6.06 6.44
N SER A 107 -14.89 -5.68 5.77
CA SER A 107 -14.95 -5.71 4.29
C SER A 107 -14.08 -4.62 3.66
N LEU A 108 -13.97 -3.44 4.28
CA LEU A 108 -13.04 -2.39 3.84
C LEU A 108 -11.59 -2.89 3.95
N HIS A 109 -11.20 -3.46 5.09
CA HIS A 109 -9.85 -3.98 5.30
C HIS A 109 -9.51 -5.09 4.32
N LEU A 110 -10.44 -6.05 4.11
CA LEU A 110 -10.26 -7.10 3.11
C LEU A 110 -10.05 -6.52 1.70
N GLY A 111 -10.84 -5.52 1.31
CA GLY A 111 -10.66 -4.84 0.03
C GLY A 111 -9.31 -4.14 -0.07
N MET A 112 -8.87 -3.45 0.99
CA MET A 112 -7.55 -2.81 1.06
C MET A 112 -6.44 -3.85 0.89
N TRP A 113 -6.54 -5.00 1.56
CA TRP A 113 -5.59 -6.12 1.42
C TRP A 113 -5.54 -6.65 0.00
N VAL A 114 -6.69 -6.89 -0.63
CA VAL A 114 -6.73 -7.37 -2.03
C VAL A 114 -6.01 -6.39 -2.95
N PHE A 115 -6.31 -5.09 -2.85
CA PHE A 115 -5.71 -4.10 -3.74
C PHE A 115 -4.22 -3.88 -3.48
N VAL A 116 -3.78 -3.82 -2.22
CA VAL A 116 -2.36 -3.64 -1.89
C VAL A 116 -1.53 -4.85 -2.30
N PHE A 117 -2.06 -6.08 -2.21
CA PHE A 117 -1.37 -7.27 -2.71
C PHE A 117 -1.32 -7.30 -4.24
N ILE A 118 -2.43 -7.03 -4.93
CA ILE A 118 -2.43 -6.93 -6.41
C ILE A 118 -1.38 -5.93 -6.88
N LYS A 119 -1.38 -4.73 -6.28
CA LYS A 119 -0.42 -3.67 -6.63
C LYS A 119 1.02 -4.10 -6.35
N THR A 120 1.29 -4.61 -5.15
CA THR A 120 2.63 -5.02 -4.71
C THR A 120 3.18 -6.13 -5.60
N ILE A 121 2.36 -7.13 -5.93
CA ILE A 121 2.74 -8.23 -6.83
C ILE A 121 2.98 -7.68 -8.24
N ALA A 122 2.10 -6.82 -8.78
CA ALA A 122 2.29 -6.26 -10.11
C ALA A 122 3.55 -5.40 -10.21
N LEU A 123 3.82 -4.54 -9.22
CA LEU A 123 5.06 -3.76 -9.14
C LEU A 123 6.28 -4.65 -8.97
N PHE A 124 6.22 -5.69 -8.14
CA PHE A 124 7.31 -6.64 -7.98
C PHE A 124 7.60 -7.36 -9.30
N MET A 125 6.57 -7.88 -9.98
CA MET A 125 6.74 -8.57 -11.24
C MET A 125 7.32 -7.65 -12.32
N TRP A 126 6.83 -6.42 -12.42
CA TRP A 126 7.30 -5.45 -13.40
C TRP A 126 8.72 -4.93 -13.06
N GLY A 127 9.00 -4.62 -11.79
CA GLY A 127 10.28 -4.12 -11.32
C GLY A 127 11.38 -5.18 -11.29
N PHE A 128 11.14 -6.31 -10.64
CA PHE A 128 12.17 -7.33 -10.45
C PHE A 128 12.58 -8.02 -11.76
N PHE A 129 11.61 -8.46 -12.56
CA PHE A 129 11.90 -9.23 -13.78
C PHE A 129 12.15 -8.38 -15.02
N SER A 130 11.67 -7.15 -15.06
CA SER A 130 11.82 -6.31 -16.27
C SER A 130 12.35 -4.91 -16.00
N GLN A 131 12.69 -4.57 -14.76
CA GLN A 131 13.19 -3.24 -14.37
C GLN A 131 12.30 -2.11 -14.88
N TYR A 132 10.98 -2.32 -14.81
CA TYR A 132 9.98 -1.38 -15.28
C TYR A 132 10.13 -1.00 -16.77
N LYS A 133 10.62 -1.91 -17.62
CA LYS A 133 10.77 -1.68 -19.06
C LYS A 133 9.49 -1.09 -19.65
N GLY A 134 9.64 0.03 -20.36
CA GLY A 134 8.53 0.76 -20.99
C GLY A 134 7.85 1.80 -20.11
N VAL A 135 8.21 1.94 -18.83
CA VAL A 135 7.62 2.94 -17.92
C VAL A 135 7.82 4.38 -18.38
N GLU A 136 8.92 4.69 -19.08
CA GLU A 136 9.24 6.03 -19.62
C GLU A 136 8.51 6.36 -20.93
N ASN A 137 7.94 5.34 -21.57
CA ASN A 137 7.24 5.47 -22.85
C ASN A 137 5.72 5.41 -22.69
N LEU A 138 5.21 5.49 -21.45
CA LEU A 138 3.78 5.52 -21.20
C LEU A 138 3.19 6.85 -21.69
N PRO A 139 1.95 6.86 -22.20
CA PRO A 139 1.23 8.09 -22.48
C PRO A 139 1.04 8.93 -21.22
N LEU A 140 1.04 10.25 -21.41
CA LEU A 140 1.00 11.24 -20.33
C LEU A 140 -0.11 10.99 -19.30
N ILE A 141 -1.26 10.46 -19.73
CA ILE A 141 -2.41 10.12 -18.88
C ILE A 141 -2.03 9.22 -17.70
N TYR A 142 -1.09 8.27 -17.88
CA TYR A 142 -0.67 7.36 -16.82
C TYR A 142 0.13 8.08 -15.73
N TYR A 143 1.03 9.00 -16.09
CA TYR A 143 1.77 9.80 -15.12
C TYR A 143 0.86 10.79 -14.38
N VAL A 144 -0.08 11.41 -15.09
CA VAL A 144 -1.07 12.31 -14.47
C VAL A 144 -1.94 11.53 -13.47
N TRP A 145 -2.43 10.36 -13.85
CA TRP A 145 -3.20 9.50 -12.96
C TRP A 145 -2.37 9.07 -11.74
N GLY A 146 -1.15 8.59 -11.94
CA GLY A 146 -0.23 8.24 -10.84
C GLY A 146 0.05 9.42 -9.90
N GLY A 147 0.30 10.61 -10.46
CA GLY A 147 0.52 11.82 -9.68
C GLY A 147 -0.68 12.22 -8.83
N ILE A 148 -1.90 12.15 -9.38
CA ILE A 148 -3.14 12.43 -8.64
C ILE A 148 -3.28 11.44 -7.47
N VAL A 149 -3.11 10.14 -7.73
CA VAL A 149 -3.25 9.11 -6.70
C VAL A 149 -2.20 9.28 -5.59
N LEU A 150 -0.95 9.57 -5.96
CA LEU A 150 0.13 9.80 -5.00
C LEU A 150 -0.17 11.01 -4.09
N ILE A 151 -0.66 12.11 -4.66
CA ILE A 151 -1.08 13.30 -3.91
C ILE A 151 -2.20 12.96 -2.93
N LEU A 152 -3.21 12.20 -3.36
CA LEU A 152 -4.32 11.78 -2.49
C LEU A 152 -3.83 10.90 -1.33
N MET A 153 -3.00 9.90 -1.63
CA MET A 153 -2.40 9.04 -0.60
C MET A 153 -1.58 9.85 0.40
N PHE A 154 -0.80 10.82 -0.06
CA PHE A 154 -0.02 11.70 0.80
C PHE A 154 -0.91 12.50 1.78
N PHE A 155 -2.02 13.06 1.30
CA PHE A 155 -2.96 13.77 2.15
C PHE A 155 -3.63 12.85 3.19
N VAL A 156 -4.07 11.66 2.78
CA VAL A 156 -4.65 10.66 3.71
C VAL A 156 -3.61 10.23 4.75
N SER A 157 -2.38 9.96 4.32
CA SER A 157 -1.27 9.56 5.21
C SER A 157 -0.97 10.62 6.28
N ILE A 158 -0.91 11.89 5.89
CA ILE A 158 -0.69 13.00 6.84
C ILE A 158 -1.86 13.13 7.81
N ALA A 159 -3.09 13.00 7.31
CA ALA A 159 -4.29 13.06 8.14
C ALA A 159 -4.27 11.95 9.20
N GLU A 160 -3.92 10.73 8.82
CA GLU A 160 -3.79 9.58 9.72
C GLU A 160 -2.63 9.77 10.73
N TRP A 161 -1.43 10.13 10.24
CA TRP A 161 -0.25 10.29 11.08
C TRP A 161 -0.43 11.35 12.18
N ARG A 162 -1.16 12.43 11.88
CA ARG A 162 -1.41 13.51 12.84
C ARG A 162 -2.47 13.17 13.89
N ARG A 163 -3.36 12.20 13.66
CA ARG A 163 -4.42 11.85 14.64
C ARG A 163 -3.85 11.31 15.94
N GLY A 164 -2.79 10.51 15.86
CA GLY A 164 -2.09 9.97 17.03
C GLY A 164 -1.31 10.99 17.88
N LYS A 165 -1.41 12.30 17.61
CA LYS A 165 -0.80 13.38 18.41
C LYS A 165 -1.82 14.18 19.24
N PHE A 166 -3.11 13.95 19.06
CA PHE A 166 -4.17 14.67 19.80
C PHE A 166 -4.80 13.83 20.92
N THR A 167 -4.32 12.60 21.12
CA THR A 167 -4.75 11.67 22.18
C THR A 167 -3.70 11.51 23.30
N SER A 168 -2.56 12.20 23.20
CA SER A 168 -1.49 12.24 24.22
C SER A 168 -1.54 13.50 25.06
#